data_AF-A0A7Y5S9K0-F1
#
_entry.id   AF-A0A7Y5S9K0-F1
#
_cell.length_a   1.000
_cell.length_b   1.000
_cell.length_c   1.000
_cell.angle_alpha   90.00
_cell.angle_beta   90.00
_cell.angle_gamma   90.00
#
_symmetry.space_group_name_H-M   'P 1'
#
loop_
_entity.id
_entity.type
_entity.pdbx_description
1 polymer ?
#
loop_
_entity_poly.entity_id
_entity_poly.type
_entity_poly.pdbx_seq_one_letter_code
_entity_poly.pdbx_strand_id
1 'polypeptide(L)'
;MGTHRYAVSSHIPGMEHQGWHWPSAGLVEREDVIRGMPPGPQLNVVPTTAWTRGRLHTQPHAWWVVVQIAEEDYNEHDGAVEFSCGTVVFNGPCREAAEYLRSKGLAVPRTLELCVGDTWADISGPADSCVIAGEESTARVGDGGLAAVESGLATAGDNGIAVGRFGSVQAGNRGLAVTVYGNLATAGEDGLAWSHEDGISRAGARGLAVADEFGTAIAGDLGIAVAKYAANAKVGREGIAIVQEGGTGKGALGALLVFAFRDQQNNRRFVCGTIGEQGLKPDIEYRVDADGFIAPNEDNREP
;
A
#
# COMPACT_ATOMS: atom_id res chain seq x y z
N MET A 1 -35.05 26.67 23.29
CA MET A 1 -34.46 26.32 21.99
C MET A 1 -34.16 24.84 22.06
N GLY A 2 -34.81 24.02 21.24
CA GLY A 2 -34.57 22.58 21.24
C GLY A 2 -33.13 22.26 20.86
N THR A 3 -32.51 21.34 21.58
CA THR A 3 -31.22 20.77 21.21
C THR A 3 -31.40 19.92 19.96
N HIS A 4 -30.51 20.11 18.97
CA HIS A 4 -30.50 19.35 17.72
C HIS A 4 -29.14 18.70 17.52
N ARG A 5 -29.14 17.54 16.87
CA ARG A 5 -27.94 16.84 16.43
C ARG A 5 -27.93 16.72 14.91
N TYR A 6 -26.74 16.52 14.36
CA TYR A 6 -26.54 16.36 12.93
C TYR A 6 -26.23 14.89 12.61
N ALA A 7 -26.74 14.44 11.47
CA ALA A 7 -26.41 13.16 10.89
C ALA A 7 -26.27 13.28 9.38
N VAL A 8 -25.57 12.32 8.77
CA VAL A 8 -25.26 12.34 7.34
C VAL A 8 -25.67 11.05 6.67
N SER A 9 -26.36 11.19 5.54
CA SER A 9 -26.61 10.09 4.59
C SER A 9 -25.85 10.36 3.29
N SER A 10 -25.74 9.36 2.42
CA SER A 10 -25.10 9.50 1.12
C SER A 10 -25.83 8.73 0.03
N HIS A 11 -25.72 9.19 -1.21
CA HIS A 11 -26.26 8.50 -2.38
C HIS A 11 -25.44 8.85 -3.63
N ILE A 12 -25.65 8.09 -4.71
CA ILE A 12 -25.08 8.37 -6.03
C ILE A 12 -26.18 8.98 -6.90
N PRO A 13 -26.08 10.26 -7.31
CA PRO A 13 -27.05 10.88 -8.20
C PRO A 13 -27.17 10.15 -9.54
N GLY A 14 -28.39 10.08 -10.10
CA GLY A 14 -28.65 9.47 -11.40
C GLY A 14 -28.76 7.94 -11.41
N MET A 15 -28.60 7.28 -10.25
CA MET A 15 -28.86 5.85 -10.09
C MET A 15 -30.30 5.62 -9.60
N GLU A 16 -31.25 5.53 -10.54
CA GLU A 16 -32.70 5.42 -10.26
C GLU A 16 -33.09 4.21 -9.38
N HIS A 17 -32.24 3.18 -9.31
CA HIS A 17 -32.50 1.95 -8.54
C HIS A 17 -31.76 1.86 -7.19
N GLN A 18 -31.01 2.90 -6.79
CA GLN A 18 -30.24 2.92 -5.54
C GLN A 18 -30.48 4.18 -4.68
N GLY A 19 -31.35 5.10 -5.13
CA GLY A 19 -31.46 6.44 -4.58
C GLY A 19 -32.53 6.59 -3.50
N TRP A 20 -32.15 7.10 -2.35
CA TRP A 20 -33.07 7.62 -1.33
C TRP A 20 -33.71 8.93 -1.79
N HIS A 21 -34.99 9.16 -1.47
CA HIS A 21 -35.75 10.34 -1.89
C HIS A 21 -35.49 11.56 -1.00
N TRP A 22 -34.24 12.02 -0.95
CA TRP A 22 -33.86 13.19 -0.17
C TRP A 22 -34.27 14.50 -0.85
N PRO A 23 -34.95 15.44 -0.14
CA PRO A 23 -35.17 16.78 -0.68
C PRO A 23 -33.86 17.56 -0.79
N SER A 24 -33.83 18.62 -1.61
CA SER A 24 -32.66 19.49 -1.75
C SER A 24 -32.36 20.30 -0.48
N ALA A 25 -33.41 20.68 0.27
CA ALA A 25 -33.35 21.33 1.57
C ALA A 25 -34.73 21.30 2.25
N GLY A 26 -34.79 21.55 3.56
CA GLY A 26 -36.03 21.72 4.30
C GLY A 26 -36.48 20.47 5.07
N LEU A 27 -37.71 20.52 5.60
CA LEU A 27 -38.28 19.44 6.41
C LEU A 27 -38.33 18.12 5.63
N VAL A 28 -38.04 17.02 6.32
CA VAL A 28 -38.06 15.67 5.76
C VAL A 28 -38.57 14.68 6.79
N GLU A 29 -39.50 13.82 6.38
CA GLU A 29 -39.93 12.64 7.12
C GLU A 29 -39.15 11.43 6.60
N ARG A 30 -38.69 10.54 7.49
CA ARG A 30 -37.96 9.33 7.09
C ARG A 30 -38.77 8.47 6.12
N GLU A 31 -40.07 8.35 6.36
CA GLU A 31 -41.00 7.58 5.51
C GLU A 31 -41.06 8.13 4.08
N ASP A 32 -40.85 9.43 3.88
CA ASP A 32 -40.80 10.02 2.55
C ASP A 32 -39.51 9.68 1.82
N VAL A 33 -38.39 9.60 2.56
CA VAL A 33 -37.07 9.26 2.02
C VAL A 33 -37.02 7.82 1.49
N ILE A 34 -37.69 6.89 2.19
CA ILE A 34 -37.69 5.45 1.85
C ILE A 34 -38.93 5.03 1.04
N ARG A 35 -39.83 5.97 0.72
CA ARG A 35 -41.10 5.67 0.06
C ARG A 35 -40.88 4.93 -1.26
N GLY A 36 -41.55 3.79 -1.42
CA GLY A 36 -41.50 3.00 -2.66
C GLY A 36 -40.23 2.15 -2.82
N MET A 37 -39.33 2.14 -1.84
CA MET A 37 -38.19 1.21 -1.80
C MET A 37 -38.66 -0.21 -1.47
N PRO A 38 -38.04 -1.25 -2.04
CA PRO A 38 -38.34 -2.63 -1.67
C PRO A 38 -38.03 -2.87 -0.18
N PRO A 39 -38.63 -3.87 0.47
CA PRO A 39 -38.22 -4.28 1.81
C PRO A 39 -36.74 -4.75 1.78
N GLY A 40 -35.89 -4.19 2.66
CA GLY A 40 -34.51 -4.69 2.83
C GLY A 40 -33.36 -3.68 2.79
N PRO A 41 -33.35 -2.60 1.99
CA PRO A 41 -32.28 -1.62 2.06
C PRO A 41 -32.48 -0.76 3.32
N GLN A 42 -31.50 -0.76 4.21
CA GLN A 42 -31.49 0.13 5.36
C GLN A 42 -31.00 1.51 4.91
N LEU A 43 -31.78 2.56 5.20
CA LEU A 43 -31.35 3.94 5.03
C LEU A 43 -30.16 4.20 5.96
N ASN A 44 -28.95 4.22 5.39
CA ASN A 44 -27.73 4.54 6.11
C ASN A 44 -27.69 6.04 6.41
N VAL A 45 -27.94 6.36 7.67
CA VAL A 45 -27.72 7.69 8.25
C VAL A 45 -26.73 7.52 9.39
N VAL A 46 -25.62 8.24 9.32
CA VAL A 46 -24.47 8.08 10.22
C VAL A 46 -24.35 9.30 11.11
N PRO A 47 -24.11 9.14 12.42
CA PRO A 47 -23.96 10.28 13.33
C PRO A 47 -22.67 11.04 13.02
N THR A 48 -22.69 12.38 13.10
CA THR A 48 -21.47 13.18 12.87
C THR A 48 -20.43 13.02 13.99
N THR A 49 -20.81 12.41 15.12
CA THR A 49 -19.97 12.17 16.30
C THR A 49 -19.27 10.80 16.27
N ALA A 50 -19.79 9.83 15.51
CA ALA A 50 -19.29 8.46 15.47
C ALA A 50 -19.38 7.89 14.04
N TRP A 51 -18.46 8.33 13.17
CA TRP A 51 -18.43 7.89 11.78
C TRP A 51 -18.08 6.40 11.66
N THR A 52 -18.96 5.62 11.03
CA THR A 52 -18.68 4.22 10.71
C THR A 52 -18.14 4.10 9.28
N ARG A 53 -16.95 3.49 9.14
CA ARG A 53 -16.34 3.23 7.82
C ARG A 53 -17.25 2.36 6.97
N GLY A 54 -17.34 2.66 5.67
CA GLY A 54 -18.11 1.87 4.71
C GLY A 54 -19.62 2.11 4.68
N ARG A 55 -20.18 2.95 5.59
CA ARG A 55 -21.62 3.28 5.60
C ARG A 55 -21.99 4.47 4.69
N LEU A 56 -20.99 5.19 4.18
CA LEU A 56 -21.19 6.31 3.26
C LEU A 56 -20.39 6.13 1.99
N HIS A 57 -21.00 6.52 0.89
CA HIS A 57 -20.33 6.76 -0.37
C HIS A 57 -19.44 7.99 -0.23
N THR A 58 -18.14 7.82 -0.47
CA THR A 58 -17.13 8.89 -0.38
C THR A 58 -16.44 9.17 -1.71
N GLN A 59 -16.88 8.50 -2.79
CA GLN A 59 -16.34 8.75 -4.12
C GLN A 59 -16.62 10.19 -4.58
N PRO A 60 -15.82 10.77 -5.49
CA PRO A 60 -15.99 12.16 -5.95
C PRO A 60 -17.35 12.50 -6.55
N HIS A 61 -18.06 11.51 -7.10
CA HIS A 61 -19.39 11.66 -7.70
C HIS A 61 -20.54 11.38 -6.71
N ALA A 62 -20.24 10.97 -5.47
CA ALA A 62 -21.26 10.77 -4.45
C ALA A 62 -21.74 12.10 -3.89
N TRP A 63 -22.98 12.11 -3.41
CA TRP A 63 -23.59 13.22 -2.71
C TRP A 63 -23.82 12.87 -1.24
N TRP A 64 -23.63 13.84 -0.37
CA TRP A 64 -23.96 13.76 1.05
C TRP A 64 -25.15 14.64 1.37
N VAL A 65 -26.01 14.11 2.23
CA VAL A 65 -27.19 14.79 2.76
C VAL A 65 -26.96 14.98 4.25
N VAL A 66 -26.88 16.25 4.68
CA VAL A 66 -26.74 16.60 6.09
C VAL A 66 -28.12 16.93 6.64
N VAL A 67 -28.54 16.20 7.67
CA VAL A 67 -29.84 16.35 8.31
C VAL A 67 -29.64 16.84 9.74
N GLN A 68 -30.35 17.90 10.10
CA GLN A 68 -30.49 18.38 11.46
C GLN A 68 -31.75 17.76 12.07
N ILE A 69 -31.60 17.04 13.17
CA ILE A 69 -32.65 16.22 13.80
C ILE A 69 -32.79 16.69 15.25
N ALA A 70 -34.02 16.79 15.76
CA ALA A 70 -34.27 17.13 17.16
C ALA A 70 -33.79 15.99 18.08
N GLU A 71 -33.32 16.32 19.29
CA GLU A 71 -32.79 15.29 20.22
C GLU A 71 -33.79 14.15 20.49
N GLU A 72 -35.08 14.47 20.60
CA GLU A 72 -36.17 13.52 20.82
C GLU A 72 -36.39 12.52 19.66
N ASP A 73 -35.99 12.91 18.45
CA ASP A 73 -36.09 12.09 17.24
C ASP A 73 -34.75 11.45 16.85
N TYR A 74 -33.68 11.66 17.63
CA TYR A 74 -32.34 11.16 17.32
C TYR A 74 -32.04 9.84 18.03
N ASN A 75 -32.34 8.71 17.39
CA ASN A 75 -32.11 7.38 17.95
C ASN A 75 -30.84 6.77 17.38
N GLU A 76 -29.71 6.95 18.07
CA GLU A 76 -28.43 6.38 17.67
C GLU A 76 -28.24 4.96 18.20
N HIS A 77 -27.97 4.01 17.29
CA HIS A 77 -27.60 2.64 17.65
C HIS A 77 -26.71 2.03 16.57
N ASP A 78 -25.72 1.24 17.01
CA ASP A 78 -24.78 0.53 16.14
C ASP A 78 -24.14 1.42 15.03
N GLY A 79 -23.77 2.67 15.35
CA GLY A 79 -23.18 3.60 14.37
C GLY A 79 -24.13 4.09 13.27
N ALA A 80 -25.44 3.91 13.45
CA ALA A 80 -26.50 4.49 12.63
C ALA A 80 -27.41 5.40 13.47
N VAL A 81 -28.13 6.27 12.79
CA VAL A 81 -29.17 7.11 13.37
C VAL A 81 -30.51 6.75 12.72
N GLU A 82 -31.44 6.31 13.55
CA GLU A 82 -32.86 6.27 13.20
C GLU A 82 -33.54 7.55 13.66
N PHE A 83 -34.41 8.08 12.80
CA PHE A 83 -35.15 9.32 13.07
C PHE A 83 -36.52 9.27 12.42
N SER A 84 -37.48 9.98 13.01
CA SER A 84 -38.84 10.14 12.45
C SER A 84 -38.85 11.28 11.43
N CYS A 85 -38.40 12.47 11.84
CA CYS A 85 -38.34 13.68 11.04
C CYS A 85 -37.06 14.49 11.29
N GLY A 86 -36.74 15.38 10.36
CA GLY A 86 -35.60 16.28 10.46
C GLY A 86 -35.66 17.39 9.43
N THR A 87 -34.59 18.18 9.36
CA THR A 87 -34.41 19.22 8.34
C THR A 87 -33.15 18.93 7.54
N VAL A 88 -33.28 18.71 6.23
CA VAL A 88 -32.13 18.70 5.32
C VAL A 88 -31.57 20.11 5.25
N VAL A 89 -30.36 20.28 5.75
CA VAL A 89 -29.64 21.56 5.77
C VAL A 89 -28.57 21.65 4.69
N PHE A 90 -28.22 20.52 4.08
CA PHE A 90 -27.32 20.44 2.93
C PHE A 90 -27.61 19.16 2.12
N ASN A 91 -27.60 19.25 0.79
CA ASN A 91 -27.68 18.10 -0.12
C ASN A 91 -26.85 18.42 -1.37
N GLY A 92 -25.73 17.73 -1.54
CA GLY A 92 -24.80 18.02 -2.64
C GLY A 92 -23.48 17.24 -2.56
N PRO A 93 -22.45 17.62 -3.34
CA PRO A 93 -21.18 16.91 -3.42
C PRO A 93 -20.50 16.73 -2.05
N CYS A 94 -19.89 15.55 -1.81
CA CYS A 94 -19.27 15.21 -0.53
C CYS A 94 -18.24 16.25 -0.03
N ARG A 95 -17.50 16.88 -0.96
CA ARG A 95 -16.49 17.90 -0.61
C ARG A 95 -17.15 19.15 0.00
N GLU A 96 -18.21 19.64 -0.63
CA GLU A 96 -18.95 20.81 -0.15
C GLU A 96 -19.71 20.49 1.15
N ALA A 97 -20.25 19.27 1.27
CA ALA A 97 -20.85 18.81 2.53
C ALA A 97 -19.83 18.79 3.68
N ALA A 98 -18.60 18.33 3.41
CA ALA A 98 -17.52 18.35 4.39
C ALA A 98 -17.13 19.78 4.81
N GLU A 99 -17.10 20.72 3.85
CA GLU A 99 -16.90 22.15 4.14
C GLU A 99 -18.05 22.72 4.98
N TYR A 100 -19.30 22.36 4.67
CA TYR A 100 -20.48 22.73 5.46
C TYR A 100 -20.37 22.22 6.90
N LEU A 101 -20.06 20.94 7.12
CA LEU A 101 -19.87 20.36 8.45
C LEU A 101 -18.77 21.08 9.25
N ARG A 102 -17.61 21.35 8.63
CA ARG A 102 -16.51 22.10 9.27
C ARG A 102 -16.94 23.51 9.66
N SER A 103 -17.72 24.20 8.83
CA SER A 103 -18.23 25.54 9.15
C SER A 103 -19.12 25.57 10.40
N LYS A 104 -19.72 24.42 10.75
CA LYS A 104 -20.52 24.22 11.95
C LYS A 104 -19.73 23.66 13.14
N GLY A 105 -18.42 23.47 12.99
CA GLY A 105 -17.57 22.83 14.00
C GLY A 105 -17.81 21.33 14.16
N LEU A 106 -18.46 20.68 13.18
CA LEU A 106 -18.76 19.25 13.20
C LEU A 106 -17.60 18.45 12.58
N ALA A 107 -17.41 17.22 13.06
CA ALA A 107 -16.44 16.31 12.49
C ALA A 107 -16.87 15.85 11.08
N VAL A 108 -15.88 15.54 10.25
CA VAL A 108 -16.02 14.97 8.90
C VAL A 108 -15.45 13.54 8.95
N PRO A 109 -16.01 12.55 8.24
CA PRO A 109 -15.53 11.18 8.34
C PRO A 109 -14.08 11.08 7.91
N ARG A 110 -13.28 10.36 8.70
CA ARG A 110 -11.94 9.96 8.32
C ARG A 110 -12.07 8.69 7.48
N THR A 111 -11.72 8.80 6.20
CA THR A 111 -11.69 7.64 5.30
C THR A 111 -10.42 6.81 5.45
N LEU A 112 -9.43 7.36 6.17
CA LEU A 112 -8.14 6.75 6.47
C LEU A 112 -7.94 6.76 7.99
N GLU A 113 -7.62 5.59 8.54
CA GLU A 113 -7.18 5.45 9.92
C GLU A 113 -5.66 5.66 9.99
N LEU A 114 -5.21 6.44 10.98
CA LEU A 114 -3.80 6.78 11.17
C LEU A 114 -3.39 6.50 12.62
N CYS A 115 -2.48 5.55 12.81
CA CYS A 115 -1.83 5.24 14.07
C CYS A 115 -0.44 5.87 14.09
N VAL A 116 -0.12 6.64 15.12
CA VAL A 116 1.19 7.29 15.28
C VAL A 116 1.82 6.85 16.59
N GLY A 117 3.02 6.30 16.52
CA GLY A 117 3.86 5.93 17.65
C GLY A 117 5.14 6.75 17.65
N ASP A 118 5.63 7.07 18.84
CA ASP A 118 6.92 7.75 19.01
C ASP A 118 8.07 6.72 19.04
N THR A 119 9.24 7.08 19.56
CA THR A 119 10.38 6.17 19.79
C THR A 119 10.00 4.95 20.66
N TRP A 120 10.54 3.78 20.33
CA TRP A 120 10.29 2.48 20.99
C TRP A 120 8.83 2.02 21.01
N ALA A 121 8.01 2.53 20.11
CA ALA A 121 6.60 2.17 20.06
C ALA A 121 6.38 0.81 19.39
N ASP A 122 5.45 0.03 19.93
CA ASP A 122 4.88 -1.15 19.26
C ASP A 122 3.43 -0.86 18.92
N ILE A 123 3.16 -0.54 17.66
CA ILE A 123 1.86 -0.08 17.19
C ILE A 123 1.35 -0.94 16.04
N SER A 124 0.04 -1.15 16.02
CA SER A 124 -0.64 -1.89 14.96
C SER A 124 -1.89 -1.14 14.51
N GLY A 125 -2.14 -1.18 13.21
CA GLY A 125 -3.35 -0.64 12.57
C GLY A 125 -4.06 -1.71 11.74
N PRO A 126 -5.37 -1.56 11.50
CA PRO A 126 -6.13 -2.51 10.70
C PRO A 126 -5.79 -2.40 9.20
N ALA A 127 -6.43 -3.23 8.38
CA ALA A 127 -6.34 -3.14 6.93
C ALA A 127 -6.75 -1.76 6.39
N ASP A 128 -6.16 -1.37 5.27
CA ASP A 128 -6.38 -0.10 4.59
C ASP A 128 -6.19 1.13 5.51
N SER A 129 -5.24 1.07 6.45
CA SER A 129 -4.86 2.14 7.36
C SER A 129 -3.39 2.54 7.20
N CYS A 130 -2.96 3.59 7.90
CA CYS A 130 -1.57 4.03 7.98
C CYS A 130 -1.04 3.91 9.40
N VAL A 131 0.15 3.35 9.55
CA VAL A 131 0.84 3.17 10.82
C VAL A 131 2.24 3.75 10.68
N ILE A 132 2.55 4.78 11.46
CA ILE A 132 3.84 5.48 11.40
C ILE A 132 4.45 5.48 12.79
N ALA A 133 5.68 4.98 12.93
CA ALA A 133 6.40 4.96 14.20
C ALA A 133 7.80 5.59 14.09
N GLY A 134 8.35 6.00 15.24
CA GLY A 134 9.65 6.64 15.35
C GLY A 134 10.83 5.65 15.36
N GLU A 135 11.89 6.03 16.06
CA GLU A 135 13.13 5.26 16.21
C GLU A 135 12.89 3.97 17.02
N GLU A 136 13.60 2.90 16.66
CA GLU A 136 13.60 1.59 17.31
C GLU A 136 12.19 1.04 17.58
N SER A 137 11.30 1.26 16.63
CA SER A 137 9.87 0.98 16.77
C SER A 137 9.43 -0.18 15.90
N THR A 138 8.26 -0.73 16.22
CA THR A 138 7.58 -1.69 15.36
C THR A 138 6.22 -1.15 14.92
N ALA A 139 6.04 -1.02 13.60
CA ALA A 139 4.78 -0.64 12.97
C ALA A 139 4.23 -1.82 12.18
N ARG A 140 3.01 -2.26 12.51
CA ARG A 140 2.32 -3.33 11.76
C ARG A 140 0.99 -2.83 11.22
N VAL A 141 0.70 -3.14 9.96
CA VAL A 141 -0.58 -2.80 9.35
C VAL A 141 -1.14 -3.99 8.58
N GLY A 142 -2.47 -4.10 8.54
CA GLY A 142 -3.15 -5.11 7.75
C GLY A 142 -3.00 -4.91 6.24
N ASP A 143 -3.70 -5.74 5.48
CA ASP A 143 -3.69 -5.71 4.00
C ASP A 143 -4.08 -4.33 3.45
N GLY A 144 -3.47 -3.94 2.33
CA GLY A 144 -3.68 -2.63 1.69
C GLY A 144 -3.18 -1.43 2.50
N GLY A 145 -2.57 -1.65 3.68
CA GLY A 145 -2.10 -0.60 4.57
C GLY A 145 -0.70 -0.08 4.26
N LEU A 146 -0.35 1.04 4.88
CA LEU A 146 1.00 1.63 4.89
C LEU A 146 1.61 1.50 6.29
N ALA A 147 2.78 0.87 6.40
CA ALA A 147 3.61 0.88 7.61
C ALA A 147 4.90 1.65 7.34
N ALA A 148 5.25 2.59 8.21
CA ALA A 148 6.47 3.37 8.12
C ALA A 148 7.19 3.45 9.47
N VAL A 149 8.51 3.28 9.47
CA VAL A 149 9.37 3.47 10.65
C VAL A 149 10.60 4.30 10.32
N GLU A 150 11.14 5.02 11.31
CA GLU A 150 12.49 5.60 11.17
C GLU A 150 13.57 4.51 11.27
N SER A 151 13.51 3.69 12.32
CA SER A 151 14.33 2.48 12.49
C SER A 151 13.52 1.40 13.23
N GLY A 152 13.97 0.15 13.17
CA GLY A 152 13.23 -0.99 13.69
C GLY A 152 12.52 -1.79 12.60
N LEU A 153 11.23 -2.09 12.76
CA LEU A 153 10.49 -3.02 11.89
C LEU A 153 9.18 -2.40 11.38
N ALA A 154 9.01 -2.33 10.05
CA ALA A 154 7.71 -2.07 9.43
C ALA A 154 7.17 -3.33 8.74
N THR A 155 5.93 -3.71 9.04
CA THR A 155 5.25 -4.85 8.40
C THR A 155 3.90 -4.41 7.85
N ALA A 156 3.67 -4.65 6.56
CA ALA A 156 2.38 -4.46 5.91
C ALA A 156 1.88 -5.80 5.34
N GLY A 157 0.56 -5.99 5.36
CA GLY A 157 -0.09 -7.17 4.77
C GLY A 157 -0.03 -7.21 3.24
N ASP A 158 -0.89 -8.03 2.64
CA ASP A 158 -0.98 -8.19 1.20
C ASP A 158 -1.43 -6.89 0.51
N ASN A 159 -0.84 -6.59 -0.64
CA ASN A 159 -0.97 -5.31 -1.36
C ASN A 159 -0.58 -4.08 -0.52
N GLY A 160 0.09 -4.28 0.62
CA GLY A 160 0.52 -3.24 1.52
C GLY A 160 1.86 -2.62 1.13
N ILE A 161 2.19 -1.51 1.77
CA ILE A 161 3.44 -0.77 1.59
C ILE A 161 4.16 -0.70 2.94
N ALA A 162 5.39 -1.19 3.01
CA ALA A 162 6.26 -1.06 4.17
C ALA A 162 7.50 -0.24 3.81
N VAL A 163 7.74 0.85 4.55
CA VAL A 163 8.88 1.74 4.33
C VAL A 163 9.70 1.97 5.60
N GLY A 164 11.00 2.14 5.44
CA GLY A 164 11.92 2.36 6.56
C GLY A 164 13.17 3.11 6.13
N ARG A 165 13.83 3.78 7.08
CA ARG A 165 15.18 4.32 6.87
C ARG A 165 16.19 3.28 7.35
N PHE A 166 16.44 3.19 8.64
CA PHE A 166 17.41 2.25 9.22
C PHE A 166 16.74 0.96 9.70
N GLY A 167 15.71 0.51 8.98
CA GLY A 167 14.82 -0.55 9.42
C GLY A 167 14.86 -1.80 8.54
N SER A 168 14.28 -2.87 9.07
CA SER A 168 13.83 -4.01 8.28
C SER A 168 12.37 -3.79 7.89
N VAL A 169 12.01 -4.04 6.64
CA VAL A 169 10.68 -3.78 6.12
C VAL A 169 10.13 -5.02 5.41
N GLN A 170 8.86 -5.32 5.64
CA GLN A 170 8.20 -6.51 5.12
C GLN A 170 6.81 -6.15 4.58
N ALA A 171 6.53 -6.52 3.34
CA ALA A 171 5.22 -6.40 2.72
C ALA A 171 4.75 -7.77 2.21
N GLY A 172 3.44 -8.02 2.24
CA GLY A 172 2.84 -9.25 1.74
C GLY A 172 2.90 -9.39 0.21
N ASN A 173 2.05 -10.27 -0.34
CA ASN A 173 1.95 -10.50 -1.78
C ASN A 173 1.50 -9.24 -2.52
N ARG A 174 2.08 -8.98 -3.70
CA ARG A 174 1.92 -7.73 -4.46
C ARG A 174 2.24 -6.47 -3.65
N GLY A 175 2.98 -6.62 -2.55
CA GLY A 175 3.35 -5.54 -1.66
C GLY A 175 4.60 -4.81 -2.13
N LEU A 176 4.82 -3.63 -1.55
CA LEU A 176 6.00 -2.81 -1.76
C LEU A 176 6.78 -2.68 -0.45
N ALA A 177 8.04 -3.10 -0.45
CA ALA A 177 8.95 -3.02 0.69
C ALA A 177 10.16 -2.15 0.32
N VAL A 178 10.34 -0.99 0.96
CA VAL A 178 11.43 -0.05 0.64
C VAL A 178 12.20 0.35 1.89
N THR A 179 13.52 0.20 1.88
CA THR A 179 14.39 0.66 2.97
C THR A 179 15.57 1.47 2.47
N VAL A 180 15.96 2.51 3.22
CA VAL A 180 17.02 3.47 2.83
C VAL A 180 18.12 3.46 3.89
N TYR A 181 19.27 2.86 3.56
CA TYR A 181 20.33 2.49 4.52
C TYR A 181 19.93 1.37 5.48
N GLY A 182 18.90 0.60 5.14
CA GLY A 182 18.39 -0.47 5.98
C GLY A 182 18.85 -1.85 5.57
N ASN A 183 18.74 -2.78 6.51
CA ASN A 183 19.29 -4.12 6.41
C ASN A 183 18.54 -5.03 5.43
N LEU A 184 17.20 -5.00 5.46
CA LEU A 184 16.37 -5.98 4.76
C LEU A 184 15.05 -5.38 4.29
N ALA A 185 14.78 -5.46 2.99
CA ALA A 185 13.47 -5.25 2.39
C ALA A 185 12.92 -6.58 1.85
N THR A 186 11.73 -6.99 2.28
CA THR A 186 11.09 -8.24 1.81
C THR A 186 9.68 -7.98 1.32
N ALA A 187 9.38 -8.41 0.10
CA ALA A 187 8.04 -8.41 -0.48
C ALA A 187 7.65 -9.82 -0.91
N GLY A 188 6.35 -10.15 -0.83
CA GLY A 188 5.82 -11.45 -1.21
C GLY A 188 5.83 -11.73 -2.72
N GLU A 189 5.04 -12.70 -3.16
CA GLU A 189 4.86 -13.00 -4.59
C GLU A 189 4.35 -11.78 -5.35
N ASP A 190 4.82 -11.59 -6.59
CA ASP A 190 4.48 -10.43 -7.44
C ASP A 190 4.82 -9.06 -6.78
N GLY A 191 5.60 -9.06 -5.68
CA GLY A 191 5.93 -7.86 -4.91
C GLY A 191 7.19 -7.15 -5.41
N LEU A 192 7.42 -5.94 -4.87
CA LEU A 192 8.61 -5.14 -5.11
C LEU A 192 9.38 -4.93 -3.80
N ALA A 193 10.65 -5.33 -3.77
CA ALA A 193 11.56 -5.03 -2.66
C ALA A 193 12.71 -4.15 -3.14
N TRP A 194 13.00 -3.07 -2.40
CA TRP A 194 14.13 -2.18 -2.67
C TRP A 194 14.87 -1.83 -1.39
N SER A 195 16.17 -2.06 -1.39
CA SER A 195 17.14 -1.64 -0.38
C SER A 195 18.29 -0.85 -1.03
N HIS A 196 18.82 0.13 -0.30
CA HIS A 196 20.01 0.87 -0.74
C HIS A 196 21.30 0.12 -0.37
N GLU A 197 22.27 0.85 0.20
CA GLU A 197 23.64 0.44 0.51
C GLU A 197 23.65 -0.73 1.49
N ASP A 198 24.45 -1.75 1.17
CA ASP A 198 24.64 -2.99 1.95
C ASP A 198 23.35 -3.79 2.23
N GLY A 199 22.22 -3.36 1.67
CA GLY A 199 20.91 -3.91 1.98
C GLY A 199 20.59 -5.18 1.20
N ILE A 200 19.73 -6.02 1.78
CA ILE A 200 19.19 -7.21 1.13
C ILE A 200 17.76 -6.93 0.69
N SER A 201 17.48 -7.04 -0.61
CA SER A 201 16.14 -7.00 -1.17
C SER A 201 15.68 -8.38 -1.58
N ARG A 202 14.52 -8.82 -1.08
CA ARG A 202 13.92 -10.11 -1.38
C ARG A 202 12.50 -9.93 -1.91
N ALA A 203 12.24 -10.38 -3.12
CA ALA A 203 10.91 -10.46 -3.70
C ALA A 203 10.56 -11.93 -4.01
N GLY A 204 9.29 -12.29 -3.89
CA GLY A 204 8.80 -13.64 -4.20
C GLY A 204 8.85 -13.98 -5.71
N ALA A 205 8.17 -15.07 -6.08
CA ALA A 205 8.00 -15.43 -7.49
C ALA A 205 7.35 -14.28 -8.27
N ARG A 206 7.79 -14.07 -9.52
CA ARG A 206 7.37 -12.95 -10.40
C ARG A 206 7.59 -11.55 -9.81
N GLY A 207 8.30 -11.44 -8.68
CA GLY A 207 8.59 -10.18 -8.02
C GLY A 207 9.80 -9.46 -8.59
N LEU A 208 9.98 -8.20 -8.17
CA LEU A 208 11.12 -7.35 -8.50
C LEU A 208 11.93 -7.04 -7.23
N ALA A 209 13.20 -7.42 -7.20
CA ALA A 209 14.13 -7.03 -6.16
C ALA A 209 15.19 -6.05 -6.72
N VAL A 210 15.43 -4.95 -6.02
CA VAL A 210 16.42 -3.93 -6.41
C VAL A 210 17.36 -3.66 -5.23
N ALA A 211 18.65 -3.86 -5.45
CA ALA A 211 19.68 -3.50 -4.48
C ALA A 211 20.69 -2.56 -5.14
N ASP A 212 21.12 -1.55 -4.38
CA ASP A 212 22.18 -0.63 -4.79
C ASP A 212 23.54 -1.09 -4.20
N GLU A 213 24.53 -0.18 -4.20
CA GLU A 213 25.90 -0.35 -3.71
C GLU A 213 26.11 -1.44 -2.65
N PHE A 214 26.92 -2.45 -2.99
CA PHE A 214 27.27 -3.62 -2.17
C PHE A 214 26.11 -4.48 -1.63
N GLY A 215 24.87 -4.18 -2.04
CA GLY A 215 23.69 -4.91 -1.62
C GLY A 215 23.50 -6.27 -2.31
N THR A 216 22.39 -6.92 -2.00
CA THR A 216 21.97 -8.16 -2.66
C THR A 216 20.50 -8.14 -3.02
N ALA A 217 20.19 -8.21 -4.31
CA ALA A 217 18.83 -8.36 -4.84
C ALA A 217 18.53 -9.84 -5.10
N ILE A 218 17.41 -10.34 -4.56
CA ILE A 218 16.98 -11.73 -4.70
C ILE A 218 15.51 -11.74 -5.13
N ALA A 219 15.22 -12.31 -6.29
CA ALA A 219 13.86 -12.54 -6.76
C ALA A 219 13.60 -14.03 -6.98
N GLY A 220 12.35 -14.47 -6.80
CA GLY A 220 11.96 -15.86 -7.01
C GLY A 220 11.93 -16.28 -8.49
N ASP A 221 11.29 -17.42 -8.76
CA ASP A 221 11.05 -17.92 -10.12
C ASP A 221 10.28 -16.87 -10.94
N LEU A 222 10.65 -16.71 -12.22
CA LEU A 222 10.14 -15.68 -13.14
C LEU A 222 10.31 -14.24 -12.63
N GLY A 223 11.09 -14.04 -11.57
CA GLY A 223 11.35 -12.73 -10.97
C GLY A 223 12.49 -11.98 -11.65
N ILE A 224 12.62 -10.72 -11.28
CA ILE A 224 13.69 -9.83 -11.76
C ILE A 224 14.49 -9.34 -10.56
N ALA A 225 15.82 -9.53 -10.60
CA ALA A 225 16.73 -8.96 -9.62
C ALA A 225 17.64 -7.94 -10.31
N VAL A 226 17.71 -6.72 -9.78
CA VAL A 226 18.57 -5.65 -10.29
C VAL A 226 19.58 -5.26 -9.23
N ALA A 227 20.85 -5.35 -9.57
CA ALA A 227 21.98 -5.02 -8.70
C ALA A 227 22.89 -3.99 -9.37
N LYS A 228 23.34 -2.99 -8.61
CA LYS A 228 24.24 -1.92 -9.07
C LYS A 228 25.48 -1.81 -8.17
N TYR A 229 26.55 -1.25 -8.70
CA TYR A 229 27.79 -0.91 -7.96
C TYR A 229 28.26 -2.03 -7.03
N ALA A 230 28.85 -3.08 -7.61
CA ALA A 230 29.35 -4.25 -6.89
C ALA A 230 28.30 -5.05 -6.08
N ALA A 231 27.01 -4.81 -6.28
CA ALA A 231 25.94 -5.61 -5.68
C ALA A 231 25.69 -6.93 -6.42
N ASN A 232 25.01 -7.85 -5.75
CA ASN A 232 24.72 -9.19 -6.27
C ASN A 232 23.25 -9.33 -6.68
N ALA A 233 22.98 -9.90 -7.85
CA ALA A 233 21.62 -10.24 -8.31
C ALA A 233 21.43 -11.76 -8.35
N LYS A 234 20.38 -12.25 -7.68
CA LYS A 234 20.04 -13.68 -7.60
C LYS A 234 18.59 -13.88 -8.03
N VAL A 235 18.36 -14.83 -8.94
CA VAL A 235 17.00 -15.14 -9.42
C VAL A 235 16.70 -16.64 -9.41
N GLY A 236 15.41 -16.97 -9.33
CA GLY A 236 14.91 -18.34 -9.51
C GLY A 236 14.92 -18.80 -10.97
N ARG A 237 14.13 -19.85 -11.26
CA ARG A 237 13.98 -20.41 -12.61
C ARG A 237 13.36 -19.39 -13.54
N GLU A 238 13.88 -19.33 -14.77
CA GLU A 238 13.36 -18.42 -15.81
C GLU A 238 13.30 -16.95 -15.38
N GLY A 239 14.07 -16.56 -14.35
CA GLY A 239 14.17 -15.18 -13.89
C GLY A 239 15.22 -14.37 -14.65
N ILE A 240 15.30 -13.07 -14.37
CA ILE A 240 16.25 -12.16 -15.02
C ILE A 240 17.10 -11.47 -13.95
N ALA A 241 18.40 -11.74 -13.95
CA ALA A 241 19.37 -11.04 -13.10
C ALA A 241 20.08 -9.96 -13.93
N ILE A 242 19.90 -8.69 -13.55
CA ILE A 242 20.57 -7.54 -14.16
C ILE A 242 21.63 -7.04 -13.19
N VAL A 243 22.89 -7.08 -13.62
CA VAL A 243 24.05 -6.73 -12.81
C VAL A 243 24.80 -5.58 -13.48
N GLN A 244 25.07 -4.52 -12.72
CA GLN A 244 25.85 -3.37 -13.19
C GLN A 244 27.14 -3.23 -12.40
N GLU A 245 28.20 -2.84 -13.10
CA GLU A 245 29.43 -2.28 -12.51
C GLU A 245 30.04 -3.16 -11.39
N GLY A 246 30.60 -4.31 -11.77
CA GLY A 246 31.46 -5.11 -10.89
C GLY A 246 30.75 -6.10 -9.96
N GLY A 247 29.42 -6.18 -10.02
CA GLY A 247 28.62 -7.14 -9.25
C GLY A 247 28.65 -8.58 -9.78
N THR A 248 27.92 -9.47 -9.11
CA THR A 248 27.74 -10.87 -9.54
C THR A 248 26.27 -11.20 -9.86
N GLY A 249 26.07 -12.16 -10.76
CA GLY A 249 24.77 -12.69 -11.13
C GLY A 249 24.68 -14.20 -10.85
N LYS A 250 23.58 -14.65 -10.26
CA LYS A 250 23.28 -16.07 -10.03
C LYS A 250 21.83 -16.36 -10.43
N GLY A 251 21.61 -17.52 -11.04
CA GLY A 251 20.28 -17.94 -11.45
C GLY A 251 20.11 -19.46 -11.40
N ALA A 252 18.87 -19.90 -11.27
CA ALA A 252 18.50 -21.29 -11.52
C ALA A 252 18.34 -21.56 -13.02
N LEU A 253 17.99 -22.80 -13.39
CA LEU A 253 17.83 -23.21 -14.78
C LEU A 253 16.91 -22.26 -15.57
N GLY A 254 17.34 -21.87 -16.77
CA GLY A 254 16.59 -20.98 -17.67
C GLY A 254 16.67 -19.50 -17.32
N ALA A 255 17.33 -19.12 -16.21
CA ALA A 255 17.51 -17.72 -15.87
C ALA A 255 18.41 -16.99 -16.89
N LEU A 256 18.07 -15.74 -17.20
CA LEU A 256 18.87 -14.85 -18.02
C LEU A 256 19.75 -13.98 -17.12
N LEU A 257 21.07 -14.06 -17.29
CA LEU A 257 22.00 -13.11 -16.69
C LEU A 257 22.29 -12.01 -17.70
N VAL A 258 22.17 -10.76 -17.28
CA VAL A 258 22.50 -9.56 -18.07
C VAL A 258 23.52 -8.73 -17.30
N PHE A 259 24.70 -8.57 -17.88
CA PHE A 259 25.77 -7.79 -17.27
C PHE A 259 26.01 -6.50 -18.05
N ALA A 260 26.03 -5.38 -17.35
CA ALA A 260 26.54 -4.11 -17.84
C ALA A 260 27.95 -3.88 -17.26
N PHE A 261 28.93 -3.72 -18.12
CA PHE A 261 30.35 -3.59 -17.73
C PHE A 261 31.07 -2.53 -18.55
N ARG A 262 32.32 -2.26 -18.17
CA ARG A 262 33.21 -1.34 -18.88
C ARG A 262 34.32 -2.13 -19.53
N ASP A 263 34.52 -1.92 -20.84
CA ASP A 263 35.63 -2.54 -21.56
C ASP A 263 36.98 -1.91 -21.18
N GLN A 264 38.08 -2.45 -21.72
CA GLN A 264 39.43 -1.93 -21.48
C GLN A 264 39.61 -0.45 -21.88
N GLN A 265 38.76 0.06 -22.77
CA GLN A 265 38.74 1.46 -23.20
C GLN A 265 37.70 2.29 -22.42
N ASN A 266 37.17 1.76 -21.32
CA ASN A 266 36.20 2.40 -20.43
C ASN A 266 34.83 2.68 -21.07
N ASN A 267 34.49 2.02 -22.18
CA ASN A 267 33.16 2.15 -22.80
C ASN A 267 32.16 1.23 -22.14
N ARG A 268 30.90 1.68 -22.02
CA ARG A 268 29.81 0.86 -21.50
C ARG A 268 29.43 -0.21 -22.52
N ARG A 269 29.45 -1.47 -22.09
CA ARG A 269 29.09 -2.66 -22.86
C ARG A 269 28.06 -3.51 -22.11
N PHE A 270 27.44 -4.42 -22.84
CA PHE A 270 26.47 -5.35 -22.30
C PHE A 270 26.76 -6.75 -22.85
N VAL A 271 26.61 -7.76 -22.00
CA VAL A 271 26.63 -9.17 -22.40
C VAL A 271 25.54 -9.91 -21.64
N CYS A 272 25.00 -10.97 -22.23
CA CYS A 272 24.01 -11.81 -21.58
C CYS A 272 24.30 -13.29 -21.81
N GLY A 273 23.81 -14.13 -20.89
CA GLY A 273 23.88 -15.58 -21.01
C GLY A 273 22.75 -16.26 -20.26
N THR A 274 22.27 -17.37 -20.80
CA THR A 274 21.18 -18.16 -20.21
C THR A 274 21.75 -19.32 -19.40
N ILE A 275 21.31 -19.45 -18.15
CA ILE A 275 21.69 -20.55 -17.28
C ILE A 275 21.14 -21.88 -17.83
N GLY A 276 22.03 -22.86 -18.01
CA GLY A 276 21.76 -24.13 -18.69
C GLY A 276 22.27 -24.18 -20.13
N GLU A 277 22.75 -23.06 -20.67
CA GLU A 277 23.30 -22.96 -22.03
C GLU A 277 24.79 -22.60 -22.01
N GLN A 278 25.52 -22.99 -23.06
CA GLN A 278 26.90 -22.56 -23.33
C GLN A 278 27.88 -22.74 -22.14
N GLY A 279 27.63 -23.74 -21.28
CA GLY A 279 28.47 -24.04 -20.10
C GLY A 279 28.11 -23.28 -18.82
N LEU A 280 27.11 -22.38 -18.86
CA LEU A 280 26.57 -21.74 -17.66
C LEU A 280 25.72 -22.74 -16.88
N LYS A 281 26.12 -23.04 -15.64
CA LYS A 281 25.48 -24.04 -14.78
C LYS A 281 24.57 -23.34 -13.76
N PRO A 282 23.44 -23.97 -13.39
CA PRO A 282 22.59 -23.48 -12.32
C PRO A 282 23.34 -23.28 -11.02
N ASP A 283 22.90 -22.27 -10.26
CA ASP A 283 23.32 -21.98 -8.89
C ASP A 283 24.81 -21.63 -8.70
N ILE A 284 25.52 -21.32 -9.78
CA ILE A 284 26.86 -20.74 -9.76
C ILE A 284 26.75 -19.21 -9.80
N GLU A 285 27.55 -18.53 -9.00
CA GLU A 285 27.72 -17.07 -9.10
C GLU A 285 28.68 -16.75 -10.26
N TYR A 286 28.26 -15.86 -11.14
CA TYR A 286 29.01 -15.43 -12.31
C TYR A 286 29.34 -13.94 -12.24
N ARG A 287 30.45 -13.57 -12.87
CA ARG A 287 30.85 -12.19 -13.13
C ARG A 287 31.28 -12.02 -14.58
N VAL A 288 31.37 -10.79 -15.03
CA VAL A 288 31.91 -10.46 -16.35
C VAL A 288 33.26 -9.75 -16.21
N ASP A 289 34.21 -10.09 -17.09
CA ASP A 289 35.49 -9.39 -17.19
C ASP A 289 35.44 -8.22 -18.20
N ALA A 290 36.56 -7.52 -18.37
CA ALA A 290 36.67 -6.36 -19.28
C ALA A 290 36.58 -6.73 -20.77
N ASP A 291 36.70 -8.01 -21.12
CA ASP A 291 36.58 -8.51 -22.49
C ASP A 291 35.15 -8.99 -22.80
N GLY A 292 34.26 -8.98 -21.79
CA GLY A 292 32.88 -9.39 -21.92
C GLY A 292 32.67 -10.88 -21.75
N PHE A 293 33.65 -11.61 -21.22
CA PHE A 293 33.52 -13.03 -20.93
C PHE A 293 32.84 -13.24 -19.58
N ILE A 294 31.80 -14.08 -19.56
CA ILE A 294 31.08 -14.46 -18.34
C ILE A 294 31.78 -15.67 -17.73
N ALA A 295 32.35 -15.49 -16.55
CA ALA A 295 33.11 -16.51 -15.84
C ALA A 295 32.53 -16.76 -14.44
N PRO A 296 32.64 -18.01 -13.90
CA PRO A 296 32.35 -18.26 -12.50
C PRO A 296 33.14 -17.28 -11.62
N ASN A 297 32.51 -16.76 -10.58
CA ASN A 297 33.20 -15.93 -9.61
C ASN A 297 34.21 -16.78 -8.81
N GLU A 298 35.50 -16.56 -9.02
CA GLU A 298 36.59 -17.35 -8.41
C GLU A 298 36.76 -17.13 -6.90
N ASP A 299 36.04 -16.16 -6.32
CA ASP A 299 35.91 -15.99 -4.87
C ASP A 299 34.94 -17.01 -4.24
N ASN A 300 34.34 -17.92 -5.01
CA ASN A 300 33.61 -19.10 -4.51
C ASN A 300 34.52 -20.18 -3.88
N ARG A 301 35.67 -19.81 -3.30
CA ARG A 301 36.31 -20.70 -2.34
C ARG A 301 35.43 -20.68 -1.10
N GLU A 302 34.65 -21.74 -0.91
CA GLU A 302 33.98 -22.03 0.35
C GLU A 302 34.97 -21.80 1.52
N PRO A 303 34.53 -21.21 2.64
CA PRO A 303 35.35 -21.13 3.84
C PRO A 303 35.76 -22.52 4.37
#